data_AF-A0A349YI92-F1
#
_entry.id   AF-A0A349YI92-F1
#
_cell.length_a   1.000
_cell.length_b   1.000
_cell.length_c   1.000
_cell.angle_alpha   90.00
_cell.angle_beta   90.00
_cell.angle_gamma   90.00
#
_symmetry.space_group_name_H-M   'P 1'
#
loop_
_entity.id
_entity.type
_entity.pdbx_description
1 polymer ?
#
loop_
_entity_poly.entity_id
_entity_poly.type
_entity_poly.pdbx_seq_one_letter_code
_entity_poly.pdbx_strand_id
1 'polypeptide(L)'
;KKSKMNGLCNKLSASITKEQVEQIIAGNIEFLKESKQPLFIDLYTKMKEQCLKPRVIVDYLREPFIYNPGNVRITFDTKIKSGLYSKDFFNISVPTIDATDKGQLLMEVKYDAFLPELIQMAIQVNERPKTSFSKYEACRRFG
;
A
#
# COMPACT_ATOMS: atom_id res chain seq x y z
N LYS A 1 -7.35 6.79 1.76
CA LYS A 1 -7.26 7.44 0.41
C LYS A 1 -5.87 7.99 0.18
N LYS A 2 -5.26 7.67 -0.96
CA LYS A 2 -4.01 8.28 -1.45
C LYS A 2 -4.36 9.17 -2.64
N SER A 3 -3.90 10.41 -2.66
CA SER A 3 -4.04 11.34 -3.80
C SER A 3 -2.72 12.05 -4.04
N LYS A 4 -2.46 12.44 -5.30
CA LYS A 4 -1.32 13.27 -5.67
C LYS A 4 -1.85 14.62 -6.18
N MET A 5 -1.31 15.72 -5.67
CA MET A 5 -1.64 17.09 -6.11
C MET A 5 -0.33 17.85 -6.27
N ASN A 6 -0.04 18.37 -7.46
CA ASN A 6 1.18 19.14 -7.74
C ASN A 6 2.49 18.46 -7.28
N GLY A 7 2.62 17.16 -7.52
CA GLY A 7 3.78 16.36 -7.09
C GLY A 7 3.79 15.97 -5.61
N LEU A 8 2.94 16.56 -4.77
CA LEU A 8 2.79 16.23 -3.36
C LEU A 8 1.82 15.06 -3.17
N CYS A 9 2.20 14.10 -2.32
CA CYS A 9 1.36 12.95 -1.99
C CYS A 9 0.58 13.22 -0.69
N ASN A 10 -0.74 13.25 -0.77
CA ASN A 10 -1.61 13.26 0.39
C ASN A 10 -2.11 11.84 0.73
N LYS A 11 -2.14 11.50 2.01
CA LYS A 11 -2.66 10.23 2.51
C LYS A 11 -3.60 10.48 3.69
N LEU A 12 -4.85 10.07 3.52
CA LEU A 12 -5.86 10.03 4.57
C LEU A 12 -6.13 8.58 4.96
N SER A 13 -6.24 8.31 6.25
CA SER A 13 -6.57 6.99 6.80
C SER A 13 -7.58 7.12 7.92
N ALA A 14 -8.41 6.10 8.09
CA ALA A 14 -9.31 5.93 9.20
C ALA A 14 -9.32 4.45 9.62
N SER A 15 -9.50 4.20 10.91
CA SER A 15 -9.61 2.84 11.44
C SER A 15 -10.94 2.22 11.00
N ILE A 16 -10.90 0.93 10.71
CA ILE A 16 -12.05 0.13 10.29
C ILE A 16 -12.00 -1.21 11.04
N THR A 17 -13.16 -1.73 11.46
CA THR A 17 -13.21 -3.03 12.15
C THR A 17 -13.19 -4.18 11.16
N LYS A 18 -12.93 -5.40 11.65
CA LYS A 18 -12.93 -6.61 10.83
C LYS A 18 -14.30 -6.84 10.17
N GLU A 19 -15.37 -6.67 10.93
CA GLU A 19 -16.76 -6.87 10.48
C GLU A 19 -17.13 -5.87 9.39
N GLN A 20 -16.67 -4.62 9.52
CA GLN A 20 -16.86 -3.59 8.50
C GLN A 20 -16.09 -3.92 7.20
N VAL A 21 -14.89 -4.49 7.30
CA VAL A 21 -14.13 -4.96 6.13
C VAL A 21 -14.85 -6.11 5.44
N GLU A 22 -15.35 -7.09 6.20
CA GLU A 22 -16.14 -8.22 5.66
C GLU A 22 -17.40 -7.73 4.94
N GLN A 23 -18.11 -6.76 5.52
CA GLN A 23 -19.27 -6.11 4.87
C GLN A 23 -18.88 -5.44 3.55
N ILE A 24 -17.78 -4.67 3.50
CA ILE A 24 -17.27 -4.05 2.27
C ILE A 24 -16.92 -5.11 1.21
N ILE A 25 -16.28 -6.20 1.61
CA ILE A 25 -15.92 -7.31 0.71
C ILE A 25 -17.17 -7.99 0.13
N ALA A 26 -18.20 -8.17 0.94
CA ALA A 26 -19.50 -8.70 0.52
C ALA A 26 -20.31 -7.72 -0.35
N GLY A 27 -19.89 -6.45 -0.44
CA GLY A 27 -20.62 -5.39 -1.15
C GLY A 27 -21.67 -4.66 -0.31
N ASN A 28 -21.80 -5.01 0.98
CA ASN A 28 -22.70 -4.39 1.92
C ASN A 28 -22.06 -3.09 2.46
N ILE A 29 -22.24 -2.00 1.74
CA ILE A 29 -21.53 -0.73 2.01
C ILE A 29 -22.41 0.34 2.64
N GLU A 30 -23.68 0.06 2.91
CA GLU A 30 -24.65 1.06 3.38
C GLU A 30 -24.22 1.71 4.70
N PHE A 31 -23.55 0.97 5.60
CA PHE A 31 -23.05 1.52 6.87
C PHE A 31 -22.03 2.67 6.68
N LEU A 32 -21.35 2.74 5.53
CA LEU A 32 -20.37 3.79 5.25
C LEU A 32 -21.03 5.17 5.11
N LYS A 33 -22.27 5.23 4.60
CA LYS A 33 -23.00 6.50 4.39
C LYS A 33 -23.48 7.12 5.71
N GLU A 34 -23.72 6.29 6.72
CA GLU A 34 -24.19 6.68 8.06
C GLU A 34 -23.03 7.03 9.00
N SER A 35 -21.79 6.80 8.56
CA SER A 35 -20.60 7.11 9.34
C SER A 35 -20.38 8.61 9.48
N LYS A 36 -20.04 9.05 10.70
CA LYS A 36 -19.58 10.42 10.96
C LYS A 36 -18.17 10.70 10.42
N GLN A 37 -17.46 9.68 9.92
CA GLN A 37 -16.12 9.85 9.39
C GLN A 37 -16.16 10.29 7.91
N PRO A 38 -15.60 11.46 7.55
CA PRO A 38 -15.63 11.95 6.16
C PRO A 38 -15.00 10.97 5.15
N LEU A 39 -13.99 10.21 5.57
CA LEU A 39 -13.34 9.22 4.69
C LEU A 39 -14.25 8.04 4.34
N PHE A 40 -15.18 7.67 5.21
CA PHE A 40 -16.13 6.59 4.94
C PHE A 40 -17.21 7.06 3.97
N ILE A 41 -17.70 8.30 4.12
CA ILE A 41 -18.63 8.92 3.17
C ILE A 41 -17.97 9.04 1.79
N ASP A 42 -16.73 9.54 1.70
CA ASP A 42 -15.98 9.60 0.43
C ASP A 42 -15.76 8.20 -0.19
N LEU A 43 -15.49 7.18 0.63
CA LEU A 43 -15.39 5.80 0.15
C LEU A 43 -16.74 5.31 -0.40
N TYR A 44 -17.84 5.51 0.33
CA TYR A 44 -19.20 5.14 -0.09
C TYR A 44 -19.56 5.75 -1.45
N THR A 45 -19.40 7.07 -1.59
CA THR A 45 -19.69 7.79 -2.83
C THR A 45 -18.90 7.22 -3.99
N LYS A 46 -17.60 6.93 -3.80
CA LYS A 46 -16.79 6.35 -4.87
C LYS A 46 -17.17 4.91 -5.19
N MET A 47 -17.58 4.12 -4.21
CA MET A 47 -18.04 2.75 -4.45
C MET A 47 -19.36 2.72 -5.23
N LYS A 48 -20.29 3.64 -4.94
CA LYS A 48 -21.57 3.77 -5.66
C LYS A 48 -21.41 4.41 -7.05
N GLU A 49 -20.80 5.60 -7.13
CA GLU A 49 -20.77 6.40 -8.35
C GLU A 49 -19.64 6.00 -9.32
N GLN A 50 -18.55 5.44 -8.81
CA GLN A 50 -17.37 5.06 -9.62
C GLN A 50 -17.15 3.54 -9.67
N CYS A 51 -18.13 2.76 -9.19
CA CYS A 51 -18.07 1.29 -9.16
C CYS A 51 -16.80 0.73 -8.50
N LEU A 52 -16.21 1.46 -7.54
CA LEU A 52 -15.07 0.94 -6.80
C LEU A 52 -15.47 -0.29 -5.99
N LYS A 53 -14.64 -1.32 -6.06
CA LYS A 53 -14.83 -2.58 -5.32
C LYS A 53 -13.49 -3.20 -4.94
N PRO A 54 -13.44 -4.00 -3.86
CA PRO A 54 -12.26 -4.82 -3.55
C PRO A 54 -11.84 -5.64 -4.76
N ARG A 55 -10.54 -5.63 -5.06
CA ARG A 55 -10.06 -6.16 -6.34
C ARG A 55 -8.81 -7.01 -6.27
N VAL A 56 -7.79 -6.56 -5.54
CA VAL A 56 -6.52 -7.27 -5.41
C VAL A 56 -6.05 -7.22 -3.97
N ILE A 57 -5.49 -8.33 -3.49
CA ILE A 57 -4.81 -8.42 -2.21
C ILE A 57 -3.32 -8.24 -2.50
N VAL A 58 -2.67 -7.32 -1.78
CA VAL A 58 -1.22 -7.09 -1.85
C VAL A 58 -0.62 -7.57 -0.54
N ASP A 59 0.13 -8.66 -0.60
CA ASP A 59 0.85 -9.25 0.53
C ASP A 59 2.37 -9.03 0.36
N TYR A 60 3.08 -8.75 1.44
CA TYR A 60 4.52 -8.49 1.44
C TYR A 60 5.08 -8.51 2.86
N LEU A 61 6.38 -8.79 2.96
CA LEU A 61 7.13 -8.61 4.21
C LEU A 61 7.80 -7.24 4.20
N ARG A 62 7.71 -6.51 5.30
CA ARG A 62 8.33 -5.19 5.48
C ARG A 62 9.31 -5.18 6.65
N GLU A 63 10.51 -4.71 6.37
CA GLU A 63 11.56 -4.47 7.36
C GLU A 63 11.82 -2.96 7.46
N PRO A 64 11.35 -2.29 8.53
CA PRO A 64 11.55 -0.85 8.73
C PRO A 64 12.82 -0.54 9.54
N PHE A 65 13.53 0.50 9.14
CA PHE A 65 14.67 1.09 9.84
C PHE A 65 14.44 2.59 10.00
N ILE A 66 14.78 3.12 11.17
CA ILE A 66 14.60 4.54 11.50
C ILE A 66 15.96 5.10 11.93
N TYR A 67 16.29 6.28 11.41
CA TYR A 67 17.46 7.03 11.81
C TYR A 67 17.03 8.48 12.11
N ASN A 68 17.20 8.90 13.37
CA ASN A 68 16.62 10.13 13.88
C ASN A 68 17.11 11.41 13.14
N PRO A 69 18.42 11.58 12.84
CA PRO A 69 18.87 12.73 12.07
C PRO A 69 18.23 12.77 10.67
N GLY A 70 17.57 13.88 10.35
CA GLY A 70 16.81 14.03 9.10
C GLY A 70 15.46 13.28 9.06
N ASN A 71 15.05 12.66 10.18
CA ASN A 71 13.86 11.80 10.29
C ASN A 71 13.82 10.75 9.18
N VAL A 72 14.97 10.10 8.96
CA VAL A 72 15.14 9.14 7.87
C VAL A 72 14.46 7.82 8.23
N ARG A 73 13.67 7.31 7.28
CA ARG A 73 12.99 6.01 7.38
C ARG A 73 13.30 5.22 6.13
N ILE A 74 13.90 4.06 6.31
CA ILE A 74 14.23 3.13 5.24
C ILE A 74 13.34 1.91 5.42
N THR A 75 12.67 1.46 4.36
CA THR A 75 11.92 0.21 4.39
C THR A 75 12.37 -0.70 3.27
N PHE A 76 12.58 -1.97 3.59
CA PHE A 76 12.75 -3.03 2.61
C PHE A 76 11.47 -3.83 2.54
N ASP A 77 10.83 -3.83 1.37
CA ASP A 77 9.66 -4.64 1.10
C ASP A 77 10.09 -5.82 0.22
N THR A 78 9.88 -7.04 0.72
CA THR A 78 10.24 -8.30 0.06
C THR A 78 9.03 -9.21 -0.09
N LYS A 79 9.15 -10.25 -0.92
CA LYS A 79 8.09 -11.24 -1.18
C LYS A 79 6.76 -10.56 -1.54
N ILE A 80 6.80 -9.58 -2.43
CA ILE A 80 5.60 -8.85 -2.86
C ILE A 80 4.76 -9.80 -3.72
N LYS A 81 3.56 -10.09 -3.22
CA LYS A 81 2.66 -11.11 -3.75
C LYS A 81 1.27 -10.54 -3.99
N SER A 82 0.64 -11.01 -5.06
CA SER A 82 -0.76 -10.77 -5.37
C SER A 82 -1.61 -11.95 -4.94
N GLY A 83 -2.73 -11.71 -4.25
CA GLY A 83 -3.76 -12.73 -4.07
C GLY A 83 -4.42 -13.06 -5.41
N LEU A 84 -4.50 -14.34 -5.76
CA LEU A 84 -5.06 -14.82 -7.03
C LEU A 84 -6.59 -14.77 -6.99
N TYR A 85 -7.19 -13.70 -7.54
CA TYR A 85 -8.65 -13.51 -7.67
C TYR A 85 -9.48 -13.70 -6.39
N SER A 86 -8.83 -13.84 -5.23
CA SER A 86 -9.49 -14.09 -3.97
C SER A 86 -9.94 -12.78 -3.35
N LYS A 87 -11.15 -12.81 -2.80
CA LYS A 87 -11.69 -11.76 -1.95
C LYS A 87 -11.52 -12.07 -0.46
N ASP A 88 -10.95 -13.22 -0.14
CA ASP A 88 -10.78 -13.72 1.22
C ASP A 88 -9.57 -13.05 1.89
N PHE A 89 -9.75 -11.77 2.25
CA PHE A 89 -8.69 -10.90 2.74
C PHE A 89 -8.07 -11.35 4.06
N PHE A 90 -8.83 -12.06 4.89
CA PHE A 90 -8.37 -12.52 6.21
C PHE A 90 -7.80 -13.94 6.20
N ASN A 91 -7.86 -14.65 5.06
CA ASN A 91 -7.32 -15.98 4.93
C ASN A 91 -5.83 -15.94 4.58
N ILE A 92 -5.01 -16.29 5.57
CA ILE A 92 -3.55 -16.31 5.43
C ILE A 92 -3.05 -17.40 4.47
N SER A 93 -3.89 -18.39 4.17
CA SER A 93 -3.60 -19.47 3.21
C SER A 93 -4.13 -19.15 1.80
N VAL A 94 -4.52 -17.90 1.55
CA VAL A 94 -4.98 -17.47 0.23
C VAL A 94 -3.92 -17.77 -0.83
N PRO A 95 -4.28 -18.39 -1.97
CA PRO A 95 -3.34 -18.60 -3.05
C PRO A 95 -2.75 -17.26 -3.52
N THR A 96 -1.43 -17.20 -3.58
CA THR A 96 -0.68 -16.00 -3.97
C THR A 96 0.26 -16.29 -5.13
N ILE A 97 0.55 -15.26 -5.91
CA ILE A 97 1.55 -15.26 -6.98
C ILE A 97 2.54 -14.13 -6.76
N ASP A 98 3.82 -14.36 -7.06
CA ASP A 98 4.84 -13.32 -6.96
C ASP A 98 4.55 -12.20 -7.97
N ALA A 99 4.53 -10.96 -7.49
CA ALA A 99 4.26 -9.77 -8.30
C ALA A 99 5.55 -9.03 -8.74
N THR A 100 6.70 -9.54 -8.35
CA THR A 100 8.05 -9.06 -8.68
C THR A 100 8.92 -10.20 -9.16
N ASP A 101 9.98 -9.90 -9.90
CA ASP A 101 10.92 -10.94 -10.34
C ASP A 101 11.65 -11.57 -9.14
N LYS A 102 12.13 -12.81 -9.31
CA LYS A 102 12.87 -13.52 -8.27
C LYS A 102 14.09 -12.70 -7.83
N GLY A 103 14.23 -12.51 -6.52
CA GLY A 103 15.34 -11.78 -5.91
C GLY A 103 15.20 -10.26 -5.92
N GLN A 104 14.16 -9.69 -6.55
CA GLN A 104 13.89 -8.26 -6.42
C GLN A 104 13.34 -7.91 -5.04
N LEU A 105 13.89 -6.83 -4.47
CA LEU A 105 13.39 -6.19 -3.27
C LEU A 105 13.15 -4.71 -3.54
N LEU A 106 12.20 -4.11 -2.83
CA LEU A 106 11.92 -2.70 -2.94
C LEU A 106 12.47 -1.97 -1.71
N MET A 107 13.44 -1.09 -1.93
CA MET A 107 13.95 -0.18 -0.91
C MET A 107 13.30 1.20 -1.08
N GLU A 108 12.62 1.69 -0.05
CA GLU A 108 12.03 3.04 -0.02
C GLU A 108 12.70 3.86 1.10
N VAL A 109 13.28 5.01 0.73
CA VAL A 109 13.94 5.94 1.66
C VAL A 109 13.10 7.21 1.75
N LYS A 110 12.67 7.56 2.97
CA LYS A 110 11.96 8.81 3.29
C LYS A 110 12.78 9.62 4.25
N TYR A 111 12.78 10.93 4.09
CA TYR A 111 13.43 11.87 4.99
C TYR A 111 12.74 13.22 4.86
N ASP A 112 12.95 14.10 5.84
CA ASP A 112 12.38 15.44 5.83
C ASP A 112 13.32 16.41 5.11
N ALA A 113 14.02 17.27 5.85
CA ALA A 113 14.82 18.34 5.27
C ALA A 113 16.11 17.87 4.57
N PHE A 114 16.71 16.76 5.02
CA PHE A 114 17.98 16.29 4.47
C PHE A 114 18.17 14.78 4.66
N LEU A 115 19.02 14.20 3.81
CA LEU A 115 19.50 12.83 3.93
C LEU A 115 20.96 12.84 4.41
N PRO A 116 21.27 12.34 5.63
CA PRO A 116 22.63 12.31 6.16
C PRO A 116 23.60 11.56 5.23
N GLU A 117 24.83 12.07 5.09
CA GLU A 117 25.85 11.52 4.18
C GLU A 117 26.13 10.04 4.45
N LEU A 118 26.22 9.63 5.72
CA LEU A 118 26.37 8.22 6.12
C LEU A 118 25.30 7.32 5.48
N ILE A 119 24.04 7.78 5.46
CA ILE A 119 22.95 7.03 4.83
C ILE A 119 23.09 7.07 3.31
N GLN A 120 23.44 8.22 2.73
CA GLN A 120 23.68 8.33 1.28
C GLN A 120 24.73 7.33 0.81
N MET A 121 25.86 7.24 1.53
CA MET A 121 26.94 6.29 1.27
C MET A 121 26.46 4.85 1.42
N ALA A 122 25.68 4.54 2.46
CA ALA A 122 25.19 3.18 2.70
C ALA A 122 24.19 2.69 1.65
N ILE A 123 23.38 3.58 1.07
CA ILE A 123 22.36 3.21 0.07
C ILE A 123 22.87 3.27 -1.38
N GLN A 124 23.97 4.00 -1.63
CA GLN A 124 24.64 4.06 -2.92
C GLN A 124 25.33 2.71 -3.20
N VAL A 125 24.73 1.91 -4.07
CA VAL A 125 25.31 0.68 -4.61
C VAL A 125 25.15 0.74 -6.13
N ASN A 126 26.19 0.34 -6.86
CA ASN A 126 26.35 0.56 -8.30
C ASN A 126 25.23 -0.03 -9.18
N GLU A 127 24.34 -0.86 -8.64
CA GLU A 127 23.31 -1.60 -9.37
C GLU A 127 21.91 -1.46 -8.75
N ARG A 128 21.46 -0.22 -8.50
CA ARG A 128 20.09 0.05 -8.04
C ARG A 128 19.42 1.13 -8.89
N PRO A 129 18.66 0.77 -9.95
CA PRO A 129 17.93 1.77 -10.71
C PRO A 129 16.89 2.45 -9.80
N LYS A 130 16.91 3.78 -9.74
CA LYS A 130 15.85 4.56 -9.09
C LYS A 130 14.62 4.50 -10.00
N THR A 131 13.63 3.71 -9.61
CA THR A 131 12.39 3.54 -10.38
C THR A 131 11.16 3.88 -9.55
N SER A 132 10.13 4.42 -10.19
CA SER A 132 8.80 4.46 -9.59
C SER A 132 8.21 3.06 -9.58
N PHE A 133 7.83 2.56 -8.40
CA PHE A 133 7.20 1.25 -8.26
C PHE A 133 5.88 1.35 -7.50
N SER A 134 4.83 0.71 -8.01
CA SER A 134 3.51 0.63 -7.37
C SER A 134 3.15 -0.83 -7.11
N LYS A 135 3.14 -1.24 -5.84
CA LYS A 135 2.74 -2.60 -5.45
C LYS A 135 1.34 -2.96 -5.94
N TYR A 136 0.43 -2.00 -5.88
CA TYR A 136 -0.94 -2.17 -6.37
C TYR A 136 -0.95 -2.48 -7.86
N GLU A 137 -0.23 -1.68 -8.67
CA GLU A 137 -0.17 -1.86 -10.13
C GLU A 137 0.48 -3.19 -10.51
N ALA A 138 1.58 -3.55 -9.85
CA ALA A 138 2.26 -4.82 -10.04
C ALA A 138 1.33 -6.01 -9.76
N CYS A 139 0.58 -5.97 -8.66
CA CYS A 139 -0.35 -7.04 -8.29
C CYS A 139 -1.61 -7.06 -9.18
N ARG A 140 -2.10 -5.88 -9.61
CA ARG A 140 -3.33 -5.74 -10.40
C ARG A 140 -3.27 -6.48 -11.75
N ARG A 141 -2.07 -6.76 -12.26
CA ARG A 141 -1.82 -7.59 -13.46
C ARG A 141 -2.40 -9.00 -13.35
N PHE A 142 -2.64 -9.51 -12.14
CA PHE A 142 -3.10 -10.88 -11.87
C PHE A 142 -4.53 -10.98 -11.35
N GLY A 143 -5.25 -9.86 -11.20
CA GLY A 143 -6.47 -9.85 -10.39
C GLY A 143 -7.20 -8.55 -10.43
#